data_AF-A0A3D4EJ07-F1
#
_entry.id   AF-A0A3D4EJ07-F1
#
_cell.length_a   1.000
_cell.length_b   1.000
_cell.length_c   1.000
_cell.angle_alpha   90.00
_cell.angle_beta   90.00
_cell.angle_gamma   90.00
#
_symmetry.space_group_name_H-M   'P 1'
#
loop_
_entity.id
_entity.type
_entity.pdbx_description
1 polymer ?
#
loop_
_entity_poly.entity_id
_entity_poly.type
_entity_poly.pdbx_seq_one_letter_code
_entity_poly.pdbx_strand_id
1 'polypeptide(L)'
;MDLTWQALLQEAAEASFDNTADALAAAENDGYICADLSLSQVNELGEKILLLPQQAVTLLLSRYCFRLSPEKTEKLFGLENAKGRFCFYRQLLSSSMGLPENCVIADDPLEKACKIAMKDYLHTEFEESSRTHKVRKRFWKTVAVAAVTAALLFTTCMAASAQFRERVVSWVVETFEEFSIFEVHGGERQDLTAYHATYLPDGAVLDDTTEQPELILYEYSVIEEADLRILVSQSDTRVMLDTEDAEVTPFDKGGMTGYFIMKDDVSFVCFERDGCFFAVFGSIDADELWKIAAGIEKK
;
A
#
# COMPACT_ATOMS: atom_id res chain seq x y z
N MET A 1 17.85 51.27 -6.27
CA MET A 1 16.95 50.48 -5.41
C MET A 1 16.98 51.16 -4.06
N ASP A 2 15.92 51.88 -3.69
CA ASP A 2 15.84 52.54 -2.40
C ASP A 2 15.54 51.49 -1.33
N LEU A 3 16.59 51.02 -0.65
CA LEU A 3 16.47 50.18 0.54
C LEU A 3 15.69 50.99 1.59
N THR A 4 14.56 50.45 2.04
CA THR A 4 13.77 51.07 3.10
C THR A 4 14.60 51.09 4.38
N TRP A 5 14.49 52.15 5.19
CA TRP A 5 15.21 52.29 6.47
C TRP A 5 15.06 51.06 7.39
N GLN A 6 13.92 50.38 7.31
CA GLN A 6 13.66 49.12 8.02
C GLN A 6 14.53 47.96 7.53
N ALA A 7 14.75 47.83 6.22
CA ALA A 7 15.63 46.80 5.67
C ALA A 7 17.08 47.03 6.10
N LEU A 8 17.54 48.28 6.11
CA LEU A 8 18.89 48.63 6.58
C LEU A 8 19.07 48.33 8.08
N LEU A 9 18.06 48.62 8.91
CA LEU A 9 18.10 48.29 10.33
C LEU A 9 18.09 46.78 10.58
N GLN A 10 17.30 46.03 9.81
CA GLN A 10 17.27 44.57 9.91
C GLN A 10 18.62 43.97 9.50
N GLU A 11 19.19 44.41 8.38
CA GLU A 11 20.49 43.95 7.90
C GLU A 11 21.61 44.28 8.89
N ALA A 12 21.61 45.48 9.48
CA ALA A 12 22.55 45.86 10.52
C ALA A 12 22.39 45.02 11.81
N ALA A 13 21.15 44.66 12.17
CA ALA A 13 20.88 43.82 13.34
C ALA A 13 21.31 42.37 13.11
N GLU A 14 21.05 41.81 11.93
CA GLU A 14 21.50 40.47 11.51
C GLU A 14 23.04 40.41 11.46
N ALA A 15 23.69 41.39 10.85
CA ALA A 15 25.15 41.47 10.82
C ALA A 15 25.74 41.64 12.23
N SER A 16 25.12 42.43 13.10
CA SER A 16 25.54 42.55 14.50
C SER A 16 25.40 41.23 15.25
N PHE A 17 24.30 40.50 15.02
CA PHE A 17 24.05 39.20 15.62
C PHE A 17 25.11 38.18 15.18
N ASP A 18 25.35 38.03 13.88
CA ASP A 18 26.33 37.06 13.37
C ASP A 18 27.76 37.40 13.82
N ASN A 19 28.15 38.69 13.82
CA ASN A 19 29.44 39.12 14.37
C ASN A 19 29.60 38.77 15.85
N THR A 20 28.55 38.94 16.66
CA THR A 20 28.60 38.55 18.08
C THR A 20 28.65 37.04 18.26
N ALA A 21 27.91 36.28 17.43
CA ALA A 21 27.92 34.83 17.45
C ALA A 21 29.31 34.28 17.07
N ASP A 22 29.97 34.85 16.06
CA ASP A 22 31.32 34.49 15.65
C ASP A 22 32.36 34.80 16.73
N ALA A 23 32.28 35.97 17.36
CA ALA A 23 33.15 36.34 18.48
C ALA A 23 33.01 35.34 19.65
N LEU A 24 31.78 34.92 19.96
CA LEU A 24 31.50 33.93 21.00
C LEU A 24 31.87 32.49 20.59
N ALA A 25 31.89 32.15 19.30
CA ALA A 25 32.36 30.86 18.82
C ALA A 25 33.89 30.72 18.96
N ALA A 26 34.60 31.84 18.81
CA ALA A 26 36.05 31.95 18.88
C ALA A 26 36.59 32.09 20.32
N ALA A 27 35.80 32.65 21.23
CA ALA A 27 36.13 32.67 22.65
C ALA A 27 35.97 31.25 23.24
N GLU A 28 37.08 30.59 23.57
CA GLU A 28 37.04 29.41 24.46
C GLU A 28 36.42 29.85 25.80
N ASN A 29 35.64 28.98 26.44
CA ASN A 29 34.75 29.25 27.61
C ASN A 29 35.46 29.79 28.88
N ASP A 30 36.72 30.21 28.80
CA ASP A 30 37.67 30.41 29.89
C ASP A 30 37.37 31.61 30.82
N GLY A 31 36.35 32.42 30.52
CA GLY A 31 35.99 33.61 31.28
C GLY A 31 34.67 33.57 32.06
N TYR A 32 33.81 32.58 31.83
CA TYR A 32 32.44 32.59 32.37
C TYR A 32 32.26 31.68 33.59
N ILE A 33 31.54 32.18 34.60
CA ILE A 33 31.14 31.40 35.76
C ILE A 33 29.80 30.70 35.45
N CYS A 34 29.78 29.37 35.53
CA CYS A 34 28.55 28.60 35.37
C CYS A 34 27.65 28.78 36.61
N ALA A 35 26.44 29.28 36.40
CA ALA A 35 25.44 29.45 37.46
C ALA A 35 24.46 28.27 37.48
N ASP A 36 24.26 27.71 38.67
CA ASP A 36 23.16 26.79 38.94
C ASP A 36 21.84 27.55 39.14
N LEU A 37 20.73 26.90 38.81
CA LEU A 37 19.39 27.46 38.96
C LEU A 37 18.54 26.58 39.88
N SER A 38 17.66 27.21 40.65
CA SER A 38 16.63 26.51 41.41
C SER A 38 15.57 25.89 40.49
N LEU A 39 14.76 24.95 40.99
CA LEU A 39 13.71 24.31 40.18
C LEU A 39 12.68 25.32 39.62
N SER A 40 12.33 26.37 40.38
CA SER A 40 11.41 27.40 39.90
C SER A 40 12.02 28.22 38.76
N GLN A 41 13.30 28.54 38.86
CA GLN A 41 14.02 29.26 37.81
C GLN A 41 14.21 28.40 36.54
N VAL A 42 14.35 27.08 36.69
CA VAL A 42 14.39 26.15 35.56
C VAL A 42 13.06 26.10 34.81
N ASN A 43 11.92 26.17 35.52
CA ASN A 43 10.60 26.26 34.87
C ASN A 43 10.44 27.58 34.12
N GLU A 44 10.78 28.72 34.75
CA GLU A 44 10.75 30.04 34.12
C GLU A 44 11.66 30.09 32.87
N LEU A 45 12.83 29.47 32.94
CA LEU A 45 13.73 29.35 31.80
C LEU A 45 13.10 28.53 30.66
N GLY A 46 12.37 27.46 30.98
CA GLY A 46 11.63 26.67 29.99
C GLY A 46 10.59 27.52 29.23
N GLU A 47 9.84 28.35 29.94
CA GLU A 47 8.89 29.29 29.32
C GLU A 47 9.61 30.32 28.43
N LYS A 48 10.71 30.90 28.90
CA LYS A 48 11.51 31.87 28.12
C LYS A 48 12.14 31.26 26.88
N ILE A 49 12.53 29.99 26.89
CA ILE A 49 13.05 29.29 25.71
C ILE A 49 12.00 29.31 24.60
N LEU A 50 10.72 29.08 24.90
CA LEU A 50 9.65 29.07 23.91
C LEU A 50 9.31 30.46 23.34
N LEU A 51 9.80 31.54 23.95
CA LEU A 51 9.65 32.92 23.45
C LEU A 51 10.74 33.30 22.43
N LEU A 52 11.78 32.46 22.27
CA LEU A 52 12.83 32.71 21.30
C LEU A 52 12.35 32.49 19.85
N PRO A 53 13.03 33.06 18.84
CA PRO A 53 12.77 32.74 17.45
C PRO A 53 12.85 31.23 17.19
N GLN A 54 12.05 30.71 16.26
CA GLN A 54 11.93 29.27 16.01
C GLN A 54 13.29 28.59 15.77
N GLN A 55 14.19 29.22 15.01
CA GLN A 55 15.54 28.70 14.75
C GLN A 55 16.36 28.53 16.03
N ALA A 56 16.20 29.44 17.00
CA ALA A 56 16.87 29.38 18.30
C ALA A 56 16.32 28.25 19.17
N VAL A 57 14.98 28.08 19.19
CA VAL A 57 14.32 26.96 19.87
C VAL A 57 14.81 25.64 19.28
N THR A 58 14.80 25.50 17.96
CA THR A 58 15.30 24.31 17.26
C THR A 58 16.75 24.01 17.62
N LEU A 59 17.62 25.01 17.65
CA LEU A 59 19.03 24.87 18.02
C LEU A 59 19.24 24.41 19.48
N LEU A 60 18.47 24.94 20.42
CA LEU A 60 18.57 24.55 21.83
C LEU A 60 18.05 23.13 22.05
N LEU A 61 16.90 22.80 21.45
CA LEU A 61 16.29 21.47 21.56
C LEU A 61 17.13 20.40 20.84
N SER A 62 17.71 20.71 19.68
CA SER A 62 18.61 19.79 18.95
C SER A 62 19.78 19.34 19.83
N ARG A 63 20.39 20.26 20.57
CA ARG A 63 21.52 19.97 21.45
C ARG A 63 21.10 19.22 22.72
N TYR A 64 20.09 19.70 23.44
CA TYR A 64 19.78 19.19 24.79
C TYR A 64 18.74 18.07 24.83
N CYS A 65 17.76 18.07 23.92
CA CYS A 65 16.75 17.01 23.84
C CYS A 65 17.18 15.86 22.92
N PHE A 66 17.85 16.19 21.81
CA PHE A 66 18.22 15.20 20.78
C PHE A 66 19.72 14.87 20.74
N ARG A 67 20.55 15.52 21.56
CA ARG A 67 22.01 15.28 21.66
C ARG A 67 22.73 15.38 20.31
N LEU A 68 22.26 16.28 19.44
CA LEU A 68 22.88 16.53 18.14
C LEU A 68 24.12 17.40 18.31
N SER A 69 25.18 17.09 17.55
CA SER A 69 26.35 17.97 17.47
C SER A 69 26.01 19.24 16.66
N PRO A 70 26.79 20.32 16.79
CA PRO A 70 26.59 21.53 15.98
C PRO A 70 26.57 21.22 14.48
N GLU A 71 27.50 20.42 13.97
CA GLU A 71 27.61 20.10 12.54
C GLU A 71 26.39 19.31 12.03
N LYS A 72 25.89 18.39 12.87
CA LYS A 72 24.66 17.63 12.56
C LYS A 72 23.43 18.52 12.58
N THR A 73 23.37 19.47 13.51
CA THR A 73 22.27 20.42 13.64
C THR A 73 22.20 21.34 12.42
N GLU A 74 23.35 21.88 12.00
CA GLU A 74 23.48 22.71 10.79
C GLU A 74 22.96 21.97 9.56
N LYS A 75 23.45 20.74 9.35
CA LYS A 75 23.03 19.91 8.20
C LYS A 75 21.55 19.55 8.21
N LEU A 76 20.98 19.20 9.37
CA LEU A 76 19.62 18.67 9.45
C LEU A 76 18.55 19.78 9.39
N PHE A 77 18.86 20.96 9.93
CA PHE A 77 17.91 22.07 10.02
C PHE A 77 18.23 23.25 9.09
N GLY A 78 19.28 23.15 8.27
CA GLY A 78 19.70 24.24 7.38
C GLY A 78 20.14 25.48 8.15
N LEU A 79 20.79 25.28 9.31
CA LEU A 79 21.31 26.36 10.14
C LEU A 79 22.80 26.58 9.83
N GLU A 80 23.28 27.79 10.07
CA GLU A 80 24.69 28.15 9.97
C GLU A 80 25.19 28.63 11.33
N ASN A 81 26.48 28.44 11.61
CA ASN A 81 27.14 28.85 12.85
C ASN A 81 26.40 28.40 14.12
N ALA A 82 26.00 27.13 14.18
CA ALA A 82 25.24 26.58 15.30
C ALA A 82 25.99 26.72 16.64
N LYS A 83 27.33 26.62 16.62
CA LYS A 83 28.15 26.81 17.83
C LYS A 83 28.06 28.26 18.34
N GLY A 84 28.29 29.26 17.48
CA GLY A 84 28.26 30.67 17.87
C GLY A 84 26.88 31.12 18.28
N ARG A 85 25.86 30.77 17.49
CA ARG A 85 24.46 31.09 17.80
C ARG A 85 24.01 30.44 19.10
N PHE A 86 24.48 29.23 19.39
CA PHE A 86 24.20 28.58 20.67
C PHE A 86 24.77 29.38 21.86
N CYS A 87 26.04 29.79 21.76
CA CYS A 87 26.68 30.61 22.79
C CYS A 87 25.93 31.92 23.00
N PHE A 88 25.54 32.58 21.90
CA PHE A 88 24.75 33.81 21.93
C PHE A 88 23.41 33.61 22.67
N TYR A 89 22.62 32.59 22.29
CA TYR A 89 21.33 32.36 22.94
C TYR A 89 21.48 31.94 24.40
N ARG A 90 22.54 31.21 24.77
CA ARG A 90 22.85 30.91 26.16
C ARG A 90 23.13 32.19 26.96
N GLN A 91 23.89 33.12 26.39
CA GLN A 91 24.17 34.41 27.03
C GLN A 91 22.90 35.27 27.13
N LEU A 92 22.12 35.37 26.07
CA LEU A 92 20.84 36.08 26.05
C LEU A 92 19.88 35.55 27.12
N LEU A 93 19.73 34.23 27.22
CA LEU A 93 18.91 33.60 28.25
C LEU A 93 19.46 33.89 29.65
N SER A 94 20.78 33.84 29.83
CA SER A 94 21.44 34.16 31.11
C SER A 94 21.13 35.60 31.55
N SER A 95 21.26 36.57 30.64
CA SER A 95 20.88 37.96 30.88
C SER A 95 19.39 38.11 31.15
N SER A 96 18.54 37.38 30.42
CA SER A 96 17.08 37.40 30.63
C SER A 96 16.66 36.84 32.00
N MET A 97 17.48 35.97 32.60
CA MET A 97 17.30 35.42 33.95
C MET A 97 17.89 36.33 35.04
N GLY A 98 18.45 37.49 34.68
CA GLY A 98 19.04 38.44 35.61
C GLY A 98 20.41 38.02 36.17
N LEU A 99 21.13 37.13 35.47
CA LEU A 99 22.49 36.77 35.85
C LEU A 99 23.47 37.91 35.50
N PRO A 100 24.55 38.09 36.29
CA PRO A 100 25.58 39.10 36.00
C PRO A 100 26.33 38.77 34.70
N GLU A 101 26.94 39.78 34.07
CA GLU A 101 27.52 39.71 32.72
C GLU A 101 28.63 38.65 32.56
N ASN A 102 29.26 38.23 33.65
CA ASN A 102 30.29 37.20 33.68
C ASN A 102 29.75 35.79 34.01
N CYS A 103 28.44 35.63 34.17
CA CYS A 103 27.81 34.36 34.49
C CYS A 103 26.96 33.84 33.33
N VAL A 104 27.02 32.53 33.12
CA VAL A 104 26.22 31.81 32.12
C VAL A 104 25.50 30.64 32.77
N ILE A 105 24.29 30.33 32.31
CA ILE A 105 23.53 29.18 32.80
C ILE A 105 24.32 27.89 32.54
N ALA A 106 24.46 27.06 33.58
CA ALA A 106 25.10 25.76 33.47
C ALA A 106 24.31 24.80 32.54
N ASP A 107 24.99 23.80 31.99
CA ASP A 107 24.38 22.85 31.04
C ASP A 107 23.24 22.04 31.67
N ASP A 108 23.36 21.63 32.93
CA ASP A 108 22.37 20.79 33.61
C ASP A 108 21.00 21.49 33.80
N PRO A 109 20.93 22.72 34.36
CA PRO A 109 19.69 23.51 34.38
C PRO A 109 19.12 23.79 32.99
N LEU A 110 19.98 24.12 32.02
CA LEU A 110 19.55 24.45 30.66
C LEU A 110 18.96 23.22 29.95
N GLU A 111 19.54 22.04 30.16
CA GLU A 111 19.01 20.78 29.65
C GLU A 111 17.62 20.49 30.24
N LYS A 112 17.45 20.65 31.55
CA LYS A 112 16.16 20.44 32.23
C LYS A 112 15.11 21.41 31.68
N ALA A 113 15.46 22.68 31.51
CA ALA A 113 14.58 23.69 30.93
C ALA A 113 14.19 23.37 29.49
N CYS A 114 15.13 22.89 28.66
CA CYS A 114 14.84 22.45 27.29
C CYS A 114 13.86 21.28 27.25
N LYS A 115 13.98 20.32 28.18
CA LYS A 115 13.02 19.20 28.27
C LYS A 115 11.62 19.65 28.68
N ILE A 116 11.51 20.63 29.57
CA ILE A 116 10.23 21.26 29.95
C ILE A 116 9.64 21.97 28.72
N ALA A 117 10.42 22.83 28.07
CA ALA A 117 10.02 23.55 26.86
C ALA A 117 9.54 22.58 25.75
N MET A 118 10.27 21.48 25.50
CA MET A 118 9.88 20.46 24.52
C MET A 118 8.54 19.81 24.88
N LYS A 119 8.32 19.50 26.16
CA LYS A 119 7.07 18.90 26.62
C LYS A 119 5.90 19.85 26.38
N ASP A 120 6.07 21.14 26.71
CA ASP A 120 5.02 22.15 26.55
C ASP A 120 4.76 22.47 25.07
N TYR A 121 5.81 22.52 24.26
CA TYR A 121 5.72 22.63 22.80
C TYR A 121 4.89 21.48 22.21
N LEU A 122 5.24 20.24 22.56
CA LEU A 122 4.49 19.06 22.11
C LEU A 122 3.05 19.08 22.61
N HIS A 123 2.79 19.43 23.88
CA HIS A 123 1.43 19.51 24.38
C HIS A 123 0.59 20.53 23.61
N THR A 124 1.15 21.70 23.30
CA THR A 124 0.45 22.73 22.52
C THR A 124 0.13 22.23 21.11
N GLU A 125 1.11 21.65 20.42
CA GLU A 125 0.95 21.11 19.07
C GLU A 125 -0.03 19.89 19.04
N PHE A 126 0.03 19.04 20.07
CA PHE A 126 -0.89 17.91 20.22
C PHE A 126 -2.31 18.33 20.63
N GLU A 127 -2.47 19.36 21.45
CA GLU A 127 -3.78 19.89 21.83
C GLU A 127 -4.48 20.53 20.62
N GLU A 128 -3.75 21.32 19.82
CA GLU A 128 -4.26 21.87 18.56
C GLU A 128 -4.68 20.75 17.59
N SER A 129 -3.85 19.72 17.41
CA SER A 129 -4.20 18.58 16.56
C SER A 129 -5.34 17.71 17.12
N SER A 130 -5.51 17.63 18.45
CA SER A 130 -6.57 16.84 19.11
C SER A 130 -7.98 17.39 18.90
N ARG A 131 -8.13 18.72 18.76
CA ARG A 131 -9.42 19.36 18.43
C ARG A 131 -9.91 18.92 17.05
N THR A 132 -9.01 18.83 16.09
CA THR A 132 -9.26 18.26 14.75
C THR A 132 -9.54 16.75 14.77
N HIS A 133 -8.88 16.00 15.66
CA HIS A 133 -8.99 14.54 15.71
C HIS A 133 -10.32 14.02 16.27
N LYS A 134 -10.99 14.77 17.17
CA LYS A 134 -12.31 14.38 17.73
C LYS A 134 -13.43 14.42 16.68
N VAL A 135 -13.43 15.45 15.81
CA VAL A 135 -14.40 15.58 14.72
C VAL A 135 -14.13 14.52 13.64
N ARG A 136 -12.85 14.31 13.28
CA ARG A 136 -12.44 13.30 12.30
C ARG A 136 -12.75 11.87 12.76
N LYS A 137 -12.52 11.53 14.03
CA LYS A 137 -12.82 10.17 14.56
C LYS A 137 -14.31 9.84 14.53
N ARG A 138 -15.21 10.81 14.75
CA ARG A 138 -16.66 10.59 14.64
C ARG A 138 -17.06 10.34 13.19
N PHE A 139 -16.55 11.13 12.27
CA PHE A 139 -16.80 10.94 10.84
C PHE A 139 -16.33 9.56 10.37
N TRP A 140 -15.11 9.15 10.70
CA TRP A 140 -14.58 7.83 10.32
C TRP A 140 -15.33 6.66 10.99
N LYS A 141 -15.84 6.83 12.22
CA LYS A 141 -16.71 5.83 12.85
C LYS A 141 -18.04 5.69 12.10
N THR A 142 -18.67 6.79 11.72
CA THR A 142 -19.92 6.76 10.94
C THR A 142 -19.71 6.15 9.57
N VAL A 143 -18.60 6.47 8.89
CA VAL A 143 -18.23 5.87 7.60
C VAL A 143 -17.99 4.37 7.76
N ALA A 144 -17.27 3.93 8.79
CA ALA A 144 -17.03 2.51 9.04
C ALA A 144 -18.33 1.75 9.31
N VAL A 145 -19.24 2.31 10.11
CA VAL A 145 -20.56 1.69 10.37
C VAL A 145 -21.37 1.62 9.08
N ALA A 146 -21.43 2.69 8.29
CA ALA A 146 -22.14 2.70 7.02
C ALA A 146 -21.57 1.67 6.03
N ALA A 147 -20.24 1.54 5.96
CA ALA A 147 -19.57 0.55 5.12
C ALA A 147 -19.88 -0.89 5.56
N VAL A 148 -19.84 -1.18 6.87
CA VAL A 148 -20.20 -2.50 7.42
C VAL A 148 -21.67 -2.81 7.16
N THR A 149 -22.58 -1.85 7.35
CA THR A 149 -24.00 -2.03 7.07
C THR A 149 -24.24 -2.26 5.57
N ALA A 150 -23.58 -1.51 4.69
CA ALA A 150 -23.68 -1.71 3.24
C ALA A 150 -23.16 -3.08 2.82
N ALA A 151 -22.02 -3.53 3.37
CA ALA A 151 -21.46 -4.84 3.11
C ALA A 151 -22.42 -5.97 3.58
N LEU A 152 -23.00 -5.84 4.77
CA LEU A 152 -23.98 -6.80 5.29
C LEU A 152 -25.26 -6.85 4.45
N LEU A 153 -25.75 -5.68 3.99
CA LEU A 153 -26.90 -5.63 3.11
C LEU A 153 -26.58 -6.26 1.75
N PHE A 154 -25.41 -5.97 1.18
CA PHE A 154 -24.97 -6.53 -0.09
C PHE A 154 -24.83 -8.06 -0.01
N THR A 155 -24.19 -8.61 1.03
CA THR A 155 -24.08 -10.06 1.21
C THR A 155 -25.43 -10.72 1.42
N THR A 156 -26.33 -10.08 2.18
CA THR A 156 -27.70 -10.57 2.36
C THR A 156 -28.45 -10.60 1.03
N CYS A 157 -28.34 -9.54 0.20
CA CYS A 157 -28.95 -9.48 -1.12
C CYS A 157 -28.38 -10.55 -2.07
N MET A 158 -27.05 -10.78 -2.05
CA MET A 158 -26.39 -11.84 -2.84
C MET A 158 -26.88 -13.24 -2.47
N ALA A 159 -27.09 -13.51 -1.19
CA ALA A 159 -27.57 -14.81 -0.71
C ALA A 159 -29.07 -15.02 -0.97
N ALA A 160 -29.90 -14.02 -0.66
CA ALA A 160 -31.36 -14.16 -0.63
C ALA A 160 -32.04 -13.91 -1.99
N SER A 161 -31.44 -13.14 -2.90
CA SER A 161 -32.05 -12.78 -4.19
C SER A 161 -31.28 -13.34 -5.37
N ALA A 162 -31.89 -14.32 -6.05
CA ALA A 162 -31.33 -14.88 -7.29
C ALA A 162 -31.20 -13.83 -8.40
N GLN A 163 -32.22 -12.97 -8.57
CA GLN A 163 -32.23 -11.91 -9.59
C GLN A 163 -31.16 -10.83 -9.34
N PHE A 164 -30.88 -10.50 -8.08
CA PHE A 164 -29.81 -9.54 -7.75
C PHE A 164 -28.44 -10.14 -8.01
N ARG A 165 -28.22 -11.39 -7.57
CA ARG A 165 -26.97 -12.12 -7.78
C ARG A 165 -26.65 -12.28 -9.27
N GLU A 166 -27.64 -12.66 -10.09
CA GLU A 166 -27.48 -12.79 -11.54
C GLU A 166 -27.01 -11.48 -12.19
N ARG A 167 -27.62 -10.35 -11.86
CA ARG A 167 -27.22 -9.03 -12.38
C ARG A 167 -25.83 -8.60 -11.94
N VAL A 168 -25.45 -8.88 -10.69
CA VAL A 168 -24.10 -8.56 -10.19
C VAL A 168 -23.05 -9.40 -10.91
N VAL A 169 -23.30 -10.70 -11.10
CA VAL A 169 -22.37 -11.57 -11.82
C VAL A 169 -22.25 -11.14 -13.28
N SER A 170 -23.35 -10.87 -13.97
CA SER A 170 -23.33 -10.34 -15.36
C SER A 170 -22.51 -9.07 -15.45
N TRP A 171 -22.71 -8.12 -14.52
CA TRP A 171 -21.97 -6.87 -14.49
C TRP A 171 -20.47 -7.06 -14.21
N VAL A 172 -20.09 -7.97 -13.30
CA VAL A 172 -18.67 -8.28 -13.04
C VAL A 172 -18.02 -8.88 -14.29
N VAL A 173 -18.70 -9.82 -14.95
CA VAL A 173 -18.22 -10.46 -16.19
C VAL A 173 -18.10 -9.44 -17.34
N GLU A 174 -19.06 -8.50 -17.47
CA GLU A 174 -18.98 -7.42 -18.46
C GLU A 174 -17.88 -6.40 -18.16
N THR A 175 -17.56 -6.16 -16.88
CA THR A 175 -16.58 -5.13 -16.48
C THR A 175 -15.15 -5.66 -16.48
N PHE A 176 -14.97 -6.93 -16.18
CA PHE A 176 -13.67 -7.60 -16.14
C PHE A 176 -13.67 -8.69 -17.22
N GLU A 177 -13.20 -8.35 -18.43
CA GLU A 177 -13.08 -9.24 -19.60
C GLU A 177 -12.06 -10.40 -19.41
N GLU A 178 -11.65 -10.67 -18.17
CA GLU A 178 -10.53 -11.56 -17.79
C GLU A 178 -10.90 -13.05 -17.88
N PHE A 179 -12.18 -13.41 -18.06
CA PHE A 179 -12.66 -14.80 -18.18
C PHE A 179 -13.59 -15.00 -19.37
N SER A 180 -13.36 -16.05 -20.17
CA SER A 180 -14.36 -16.56 -21.11
C SER A 180 -15.25 -17.59 -20.41
N ILE A 181 -16.56 -17.32 -20.36
CA ILE A 181 -17.56 -18.26 -19.85
C ILE A 181 -18.24 -18.93 -21.04
N PHE A 182 -18.17 -20.25 -21.09
CA PHE A 182 -18.95 -21.06 -22.02
C PHE A 182 -20.23 -21.53 -21.33
N GLU A 183 -21.40 -21.14 -21.86
CA GLU A 183 -22.72 -21.56 -21.38
C GLU A 183 -23.52 -22.19 -22.53
N VAL A 184 -23.65 -23.50 -22.50
CA VAL A 184 -24.51 -24.24 -23.44
C VAL A 184 -25.94 -24.20 -22.92
N HIS A 185 -26.84 -23.49 -23.61
CA HIS A 185 -28.22 -23.30 -23.14
C HIS A 185 -29.16 -24.38 -23.71
N GLY A 186 -29.98 -24.98 -22.83
CA GLY A 186 -31.20 -25.70 -23.26
C GLY A 186 -31.00 -27.14 -23.79
N GLY A 187 -29.96 -27.84 -23.34
CA GLY A 187 -29.78 -29.27 -23.59
C GLY A 187 -30.61 -30.16 -22.67
N GLU A 188 -30.98 -31.35 -23.15
CA GLU A 188 -31.52 -32.39 -22.27
C GLU A 188 -30.39 -33.01 -21.45
N ARG A 189 -30.64 -33.27 -20.15
CA ARG A 189 -29.63 -33.86 -19.25
C ARG A 189 -29.13 -35.20 -19.81
N GLN A 190 -27.83 -35.30 -20.09
CA GLN A 190 -27.19 -36.49 -20.65
C GLN A 190 -26.56 -37.37 -19.57
N ASP A 191 -26.27 -38.65 -19.89
CA ASP A 191 -25.34 -39.46 -19.10
C ASP A 191 -23.91 -39.12 -19.55
N LEU A 192 -23.18 -38.36 -18.73
CA LEU A 192 -21.83 -37.91 -19.07
C LEU A 192 -20.82 -39.08 -19.16
N THR A 193 -21.08 -40.17 -18.43
CA THR A 193 -20.20 -41.36 -18.42
C THR A 193 -20.30 -42.19 -19.70
N ALA A 194 -21.29 -41.90 -20.55
CA ALA A 194 -21.45 -42.55 -21.84
C ALA A 194 -20.44 -42.03 -22.88
N TYR A 195 -19.85 -40.84 -22.68
CA TYR A 195 -18.86 -40.28 -23.60
C TYR A 195 -17.48 -40.84 -23.33
N HIS A 196 -16.76 -41.18 -24.40
CA HIS A 196 -15.38 -41.66 -24.33
C HIS A 196 -14.60 -41.26 -25.58
N ALA A 197 -13.30 -41.05 -25.44
CA ALA A 197 -12.41 -40.85 -26.57
C ALA A 197 -12.12 -42.21 -27.24
N THR A 198 -12.37 -42.34 -28.55
CA THR A 198 -12.00 -43.52 -29.34
C THR A 198 -10.53 -43.52 -29.76
N TYR A 199 -9.87 -42.36 -29.62
CA TYR A 199 -8.46 -42.16 -29.90
C TYR A 199 -7.79 -41.43 -28.74
N LEU A 200 -6.64 -41.94 -28.31
CA LEU A 200 -5.73 -41.28 -27.39
C LEU A 200 -4.31 -41.39 -27.97
N PRO A 201 -3.42 -40.41 -27.72
CA PRO A 201 -2.04 -40.47 -28.17
C PRO A 201 -1.30 -41.70 -27.63
N ASP A 202 -0.30 -42.17 -28.40
CA ASP A 202 0.55 -43.29 -27.96
C ASP A 202 1.23 -42.95 -26.62
N GLY A 203 1.10 -43.84 -25.65
CA GLY A 203 1.67 -43.66 -24.32
C GLY A 203 0.81 -42.86 -23.34
N ALA A 204 -0.40 -42.43 -23.73
CA ALA A 204 -1.35 -41.83 -22.80
C ALA A 204 -1.81 -42.85 -21.73
N VAL A 205 -1.71 -42.46 -20.47
CA VAL A 205 -2.17 -43.25 -19.32
C VAL A 205 -3.20 -42.45 -18.55
N LEU A 206 -4.38 -43.03 -18.28
CA LEU A 206 -5.40 -42.40 -17.44
C LEU A 206 -4.95 -42.42 -15.98
N ASP A 207 -4.80 -41.24 -15.39
CA ASP A 207 -4.36 -41.06 -14.00
C ASP A 207 -5.55 -40.94 -13.05
N ASP A 208 -6.52 -40.11 -13.39
CA ASP A 208 -7.70 -39.85 -12.55
C ASP A 208 -8.97 -39.62 -13.38
N THR A 209 -10.12 -39.83 -12.71
CA THR A 209 -11.44 -39.47 -13.23
C THR A 209 -12.23 -38.80 -12.12
N THR A 210 -12.50 -37.50 -12.29
CA THR A 210 -13.37 -36.74 -11.39
C THR A 210 -14.79 -36.75 -11.94
N GLU A 211 -15.69 -37.44 -11.25
CA GLU A 211 -17.12 -37.49 -11.59
C GLU A 211 -17.94 -36.59 -10.67
N GLN A 212 -18.67 -35.64 -11.25
CA GLN A 212 -19.66 -34.79 -10.59
C GLN A 212 -21.01 -34.87 -11.32
N PRO A 213 -22.14 -34.51 -10.67
CA PRO A 213 -23.47 -34.63 -11.28
C PRO A 213 -23.68 -33.85 -12.59
N GLU A 214 -22.83 -32.85 -12.85
CA GLU A 214 -22.92 -31.87 -13.93
C GLU A 214 -21.65 -31.83 -14.80
N LEU A 215 -20.61 -32.59 -14.44
CA LEU A 215 -19.30 -32.54 -15.07
C LEU A 215 -18.52 -33.82 -14.83
N ILE A 216 -17.81 -34.30 -15.85
CA ILE A 216 -16.80 -35.35 -15.74
C ILE A 216 -15.48 -34.83 -16.32
N LEU A 217 -14.38 -35.10 -15.62
CA LEU A 217 -13.02 -34.74 -16.03
C LEU A 217 -12.16 -36.00 -16.03
N TYR A 218 -11.55 -36.29 -17.17
CA TYR A 218 -10.54 -37.34 -17.34
C TYR A 218 -9.16 -36.69 -17.42
N GLU A 219 -8.22 -37.17 -16.60
CA GLU A 219 -6.84 -36.67 -16.58
C GLU A 219 -5.87 -37.76 -17.03
N TYR A 220 -5.02 -37.43 -18.02
CA TYR A 220 -4.07 -38.32 -18.62
C TYR A 220 -2.66 -37.74 -18.56
N SER A 221 -1.67 -38.59 -18.26
CA SER A 221 -0.25 -38.32 -18.47
C SER A 221 0.18 -38.82 -19.85
N VAL A 222 0.92 -37.99 -20.58
CA VAL A 222 1.61 -38.34 -21.83
C VAL A 222 3.12 -38.15 -21.62
N ILE A 223 3.95 -38.99 -22.25
CA ILE A 223 5.42 -39.11 -22.04
C ILE A 223 6.12 -37.75 -21.79
N GLU A 224 6.97 -37.69 -20.75
CA GLU A 224 7.82 -36.53 -20.39
C GLU A 224 7.07 -35.21 -20.10
N GLU A 225 6.19 -35.21 -19.08
CA GLU A 225 5.57 -34.01 -18.46
C GLU A 225 4.44 -33.33 -19.26
N ALA A 226 3.93 -33.97 -20.31
CA ALA A 226 2.77 -33.45 -21.03
C ALA A 226 1.45 -33.90 -20.38
N ASP A 227 0.60 -32.93 -20.02
CA ASP A 227 -0.72 -33.16 -19.44
C ASP A 227 -1.78 -33.14 -20.54
N LEU A 228 -2.73 -34.08 -20.49
CA LEU A 228 -3.92 -34.12 -21.33
C LEU A 228 -5.16 -34.27 -20.47
N ARG A 229 -6.17 -33.43 -20.69
CA ARG A 229 -7.46 -33.48 -19.99
C ARG A 229 -8.64 -33.43 -20.95
N ILE A 230 -9.65 -34.20 -20.63
CA ILE A 230 -10.93 -34.23 -21.35
C ILE A 230 -12.04 -33.91 -20.34
N LEU A 231 -12.72 -32.79 -20.56
CA LEU A 231 -13.83 -32.33 -19.75
C LEU A 231 -15.12 -32.44 -20.56
N VAL A 232 -16.14 -33.04 -19.95
CA VAL A 232 -17.51 -33.07 -20.49
C VAL A 232 -18.45 -32.51 -19.44
N SER A 233 -19.31 -31.58 -19.81
CA SER A 233 -20.24 -30.92 -18.91
C SER A 233 -21.66 -30.87 -19.48
N GLN A 234 -22.65 -30.88 -18.59
CA GLN A 234 -24.06 -30.71 -18.97
C GLN A 234 -24.29 -29.33 -19.60
N SER A 235 -25.39 -29.21 -20.35
CA SER A 235 -25.98 -27.90 -20.61
C SER A 235 -26.32 -27.18 -19.29
N ASP A 236 -26.26 -25.85 -19.33
CA ASP A 236 -26.50 -24.93 -18.22
C ASP A 236 -25.42 -24.96 -17.11
N THR A 237 -24.34 -25.73 -17.29
CA THR A 237 -23.14 -25.64 -16.43
C THR A 237 -22.18 -24.60 -16.98
N ARG A 238 -21.73 -23.69 -16.10
CA ARG A 238 -20.75 -22.66 -16.44
C ARG A 238 -19.35 -23.26 -16.40
N VAL A 239 -18.73 -23.41 -17.57
CA VAL A 239 -17.31 -23.79 -17.64
C VAL A 239 -16.49 -22.51 -17.81
N MET A 240 -15.60 -22.28 -16.84
CA MET A 240 -14.68 -21.16 -16.82
C MET A 240 -13.32 -21.65 -17.31
N LEU A 241 -12.85 -21.09 -18.42
CA LEU A 241 -11.51 -21.35 -18.95
C LEU A 241 -10.68 -20.08 -18.80
N ASP A 242 -9.42 -20.28 -18.46
CA ASP A 242 -8.45 -19.20 -18.44
C ASP A 242 -8.01 -18.88 -19.87
N THR A 243 -8.53 -17.78 -20.40
CA THR A 243 -8.27 -17.30 -21.76
C THR A 243 -7.62 -15.92 -21.78
N GLU A 244 -7.12 -15.45 -20.64
CA GLU A 244 -6.38 -14.19 -20.57
C GLU A 244 -5.15 -14.26 -21.47
N ASP A 245 -4.94 -13.24 -22.32
CA ASP A 245 -3.84 -13.14 -23.28
C ASP A 245 -3.74 -14.31 -24.30
N ALA A 246 -4.81 -15.09 -24.46
CA ALA A 246 -4.84 -16.25 -25.36
C ALA A 246 -5.28 -15.89 -26.79
N GLU A 247 -4.75 -16.59 -27.78
CA GLU A 247 -5.25 -16.51 -29.16
C GLU A 247 -6.47 -17.41 -29.32
N VAL A 248 -7.64 -16.80 -29.55
CA VAL A 248 -8.91 -17.51 -29.73
C VAL A 248 -9.33 -17.51 -31.20
N THR A 249 -9.50 -18.71 -31.75
CA THR A 249 -9.91 -18.91 -33.15
C THR A 249 -11.18 -19.75 -33.23
N PRO A 250 -12.30 -19.22 -33.77
CA PRO A 250 -13.50 -20.02 -33.97
C PRO A 250 -13.28 -21.02 -35.10
N PHE A 251 -13.94 -22.17 -35.00
CA PHE A 251 -13.91 -23.19 -36.05
C PHE A 251 -15.28 -23.78 -36.32
N ASP A 252 -15.45 -24.22 -37.56
CA ASP A 252 -16.56 -25.04 -38.02
C ASP A 252 -15.99 -26.14 -38.93
N LYS A 253 -15.85 -27.35 -38.38
CA LYS A 253 -15.21 -28.47 -39.08
C LYS A 253 -15.82 -29.79 -38.64
N GLY A 254 -16.19 -30.62 -39.62
CA GLY A 254 -16.70 -31.98 -39.36
C GLY A 254 -18.02 -32.02 -38.60
N GLY A 255 -18.86 -30.98 -38.70
CA GLY A 255 -20.10 -30.87 -37.92
C GLY A 255 -19.90 -30.47 -36.46
N MET A 256 -18.66 -30.15 -36.07
CA MET A 256 -18.35 -29.53 -34.79
C MET A 256 -18.12 -28.04 -34.99
N THR A 257 -18.86 -27.24 -34.22
CA THR A 257 -18.62 -25.80 -34.08
C THR A 257 -18.05 -25.53 -32.70
N GLY A 258 -17.03 -24.69 -32.64
CA GLY A 258 -16.34 -24.44 -31.38
C GLY A 258 -15.24 -23.40 -31.49
N TYR A 259 -14.36 -23.41 -30.50
CA TYR A 259 -13.21 -22.51 -30.38
C TYR A 259 -11.93 -23.31 -30.14
N PHE A 260 -10.89 -22.95 -30.87
CA PHE A 260 -9.53 -23.34 -30.56
C PHE A 260 -8.85 -22.18 -29.85
N ILE A 261 -8.25 -22.47 -28.69
CA ILE A 261 -7.63 -21.47 -27.82
C ILE A 261 -6.19 -21.89 -27.57
N MET A 262 -5.24 -20.99 -27.79
CA MET A 262 -3.83 -21.22 -27.49
C MET A 262 -3.37 -20.22 -26.41
N LYS A 263 -2.92 -20.74 -25.27
CA LYS A 263 -2.35 -19.97 -24.16
C LYS A 263 -1.03 -20.59 -23.73
N ASP A 264 0.06 -19.84 -23.85
CA ASP A 264 1.43 -20.33 -23.60
C ASP A 264 1.67 -21.65 -24.35
N ASP A 265 2.04 -22.72 -23.64
CA ASP A 265 2.27 -24.06 -24.17
C ASP A 265 1.03 -24.98 -24.04
N VAL A 266 -0.14 -24.43 -23.72
CA VAL A 266 -1.40 -25.17 -23.53
C VAL A 266 -2.41 -24.80 -24.61
N SER A 267 -2.92 -25.82 -25.28
CA SER A 267 -3.96 -25.66 -26.29
C SER A 267 -5.29 -26.24 -25.80
N PHE A 268 -6.40 -25.63 -26.22
CA PHE A 268 -7.76 -26.05 -25.90
C PHE A 268 -8.57 -26.20 -27.19
N VAL A 269 -9.34 -27.27 -27.28
CA VAL A 269 -10.41 -27.46 -28.27
C VAL A 269 -11.73 -27.53 -27.51
N CYS A 270 -12.52 -26.48 -27.60
CA CYS A 270 -13.80 -26.34 -26.93
C CYS A 270 -14.94 -26.43 -27.95
N PHE A 271 -15.91 -27.31 -27.73
CA PHE A 271 -17.01 -27.50 -28.69
C PHE A 271 -18.28 -28.00 -28.01
N GLU A 272 -19.38 -27.86 -28.73
CA GLU A 272 -20.68 -28.36 -28.32
C GLU A 272 -21.08 -29.58 -29.16
N ARG A 273 -21.65 -30.58 -28.50
CA ARG A 273 -22.24 -31.76 -29.15
C ARG A 273 -23.31 -32.36 -28.25
N ASP A 274 -24.41 -32.85 -28.81
CA ASP A 274 -25.46 -33.56 -28.07
C ASP A 274 -26.04 -32.81 -26.85
N GLY A 275 -26.00 -31.46 -26.87
CA GLY A 275 -26.41 -30.63 -25.75
C GLY A 275 -25.43 -30.60 -24.57
N CYS A 276 -24.21 -31.08 -24.75
CA CYS A 276 -23.12 -31.03 -23.77
C CYS A 276 -21.98 -30.12 -24.26
N PHE A 277 -21.25 -29.55 -23.29
CA PHE A 277 -20.00 -28.85 -23.54
C PHE A 277 -18.82 -29.82 -23.41
N PHE A 278 -17.88 -29.74 -24.34
CA PHE A 278 -16.64 -30.50 -24.34
C PHE A 278 -15.45 -29.55 -24.36
N ALA A 279 -14.44 -29.85 -23.56
CA ALA A 279 -13.11 -29.23 -23.67
C ALA A 279 -12.03 -30.31 -23.62
N VAL A 280 -11.22 -30.36 -24.67
CA VAL A 280 -10.00 -31.19 -24.73
C VAL A 280 -8.82 -30.24 -24.66
N PHE A 281 -7.97 -30.38 -23.65
CA PHE A 281 -6.89 -29.42 -23.44
C PHE A 281 -5.66 -30.06 -22.82
N GLY A 282 -4.51 -29.47 -23.09
CA GLY A 282 -3.23 -30.02 -22.65
C GLY A 282 -2.03 -29.41 -23.34
N SER A 283 -0.84 -29.79 -22.88
CA SER A 283 0.46 -29.42 -23.45
C SER A 283 0.93 -30.42 -24.51
N ILE A 284 0.01 -30.84 -25.37
CA ILE A 284 0.27 -31.74 -26.50
C ILE A 284 0.03 -31.04 -27.83
N ASP A 285 0.50 -31.63 -28.92
CA ASP A 285 0.35 -31.08 -30.26
C ASP A 285 -1.14 -30.82 -30.61
N ALA A 286 -1.40 -29.68 -31.26
CA ALA A 286 -2.76 -29.26 -31.60
C ALA A 286 -3.48 -30.27 -32.51
N ASP A 287 -2.77 -30.93 -33.44
CA ASP A 287 -3.36 -31.95 -34.29
C ASP A 287 -3.77 -33.20 -33.50
N GLU A 288 -3.05 -33.52 -32.41
CA GLU A 288 -3.43 -34.59 -31.49
C GLU A 288 -4.70 -34.23 -30.71
N LEU A 289 -4.81 -33.00 -30.18
CA LEU A 289 -6.04 -32.53 -29.54
C LEU A 289 -7.25 -32.60 -30.49
N TRP A 290 -7.05 -32.24 -31.76
CA TRP A 290 -8.08 -32.33 -32.79
C TRP A 290 -8.56 -33.75 -33.05
N LYS A 291 -7.64 -34.72 -33.12
CA LYS A 291 -8.00 -36.13 -33.30
C LYS A 291 -8.79 -36.66 -32.11
N ILE A 292 -8.37 -36.31 -30.89
CA ILE A 292 -9.06 -36.70 -29.66
C ILE A 292 -10.47 -36.11 -29.65
N ALA A 293 -10.60 -34.79 -29.83
CA ALA A 293 -11.89 -34.10 -29.85
C ALA A 293 -12.86 -34.67 -30.90
N ALA A 294 -12.35 -34.95 -32.11
CA ALA A 294 -13.15 -35.56 -33.17
C ALA A 294 -13.62 -36.98 -32.81
N GLY A 295 -12.79 -37.73 -32.08
CA GLY A 295 -13.04 -39.11 -31.66
C GLY A 295 -13.82 -39.27 -30.36
N ILE A 296 -14.37 -38.20 -29.77
CA ILE A 296 -15.26 -38.36 -28.60
C ILE A 296 -16.63 -38.84 -29.07
N GLU A 297 -17.01 -40.04 -28.64
CA GLU A 297 -18.26 -40.69 -29.03
C GLU A 297 -19.06 -41.15 -27.81
N LYS A 298 -20.39 -41.17 -27.95
CA LYS A 298 -21.31 -41.74 -26.97
C LYS A 298 -21.46 -43.24 -27.20
N LYS A 299 -21.30 -44.05 -26.15
CA LYS A 299 -21.54 -45.51 -26.19
C LYS A 299 -23.00 -45.86 -26.41
#